data_AF-A0A967DW02-F1
#
_entry.id   AF-A0A967DW02-F1
#
_cell.length_a   1.000
_cell.length_b   1.000
_cell.length_c   1.000
_cell.angle_alpha   90.00
_cell.angle_beta   90.00
_cell.angle_gamma   90.00
#
_symmetry.space_group_name_H-M   'P 1'
#
loop_
_entity.id
_entity.type
_entity.pdbx_description
1 polymer ?
#
loop_
_entity_poly.entity_id
_entity_poly.type
_entity_poly.pdbx_seq_one_letter_code
_entity_poly.pdbx_strand_id
1 'polypeptide(L)'
;MVALLWSLILFFPVASLAAPVIDSSAVQAQATRTEPLTIGEVLARIELTHPLLRATGVERMQARAKILKALGAWEPKFNNFTEVDRYQDWNFLSVNHEHTVGFNDSKLNVGHPWGF
;
A
#
# COMPACT_ATOMS: atom_id res chain seq x y z
N MET A 1 -32.85 33.31 15.05
CA MET A 1 -31.88 33.45 13.93
C MET A 1 -30.50 33.92 14.39
N VAL A 2 -30.39 34.96 15.22
CA VAL A 2 -29.08 35.50 15.68
C VAL A 2 -28.26 34.48 16.50
N ALA A 3 -28.89 33.69 17.37
CA ALA A 3 -28.18 32.70 18.19
C ALA A 3 -27.50 31.57 17.38
N LEU A 4 -28.06 31.21 16.22
CA LEU A 4 -27.55 30.15 15.35
C LEU A 4 -26.32 30.64 14.54
N LEU A 5 -26.28 31.94 14.26
CA LEU A 5 -25.13 32.59 13.61
C LEU A 5 -23.90 32.62 14.53
N TRP A 6 -24.10 32.84 15.83
CA TRP A 6 -23.02 32.84 16.82
C TRP A 6 -22.46 31.45 17.08
N SER A 7 -23.31 30.41 17.11
CA SER A 7 -22.82 29.04 17.26
C SER A 7 -21.98 28.61 16.06
N LEU A 8 -22.31 29.06 14.84
CA LEU A 8 -21.57 28.70 13.64
C LEU A 8 -20.13 29.26 13.62
N ILE A 9 -19.94 30.48 14.14
CA ILE A 9 -18.63 31.15 14.16
C ILE A 9 -17.67 30.51 15.16
N LEU A 10 -18.18 29.98 16.29
CA LEU A 10 -17.38 29.29 17.31
C LEU A 10 -16.82 27.94 16.87
N PHE A 11 -17.40 27.32 15.83
CA PHE A 11 -16.96 26.02 15.30
C PHE A 11 -15.97 26.13 14.14
N PHE A 12 -15.60 27.33 13.69
CA PHE A 12 -14.57 27.48 12.64
C PHE A 12 -13.17 27.45 13.26
N PRO A 13 -12.31 26.46 12.91
CA PRO A 13 -10.93 26.45 13.36
C PRO A 13 -10.16 27.58 12.66
N VAL A 14 -9.54 28.45 13.46
CA VAL A 14 -8.61 29.48 12.98
C VAL A 14 -7.40 28.78 12.36
N ALA A 15 -7.36 28.71 11.03
CA ALA A 15 -6.22 28.19 10.29
C ALA A 15 -5.07 29.19 10.41
N SER A 16 -4.03 28.85 11.18
CA SER A 16 -2.77 29.60 11.18
C SER A 16 -2.02 29.30 9.88
N LEU A 17 -1.77 30.34 9.08
CA LEU A 17 -0.91 30.27 7.90
C LEU A 17 0.55 30.12 8.36
N ALA A 18 1.11 28.91 8.23
CA ALA A 18 2.54 28.69 8.41
C ALA A 18 3.32 29.28 7.22
N ALA A 19 4.35 30.07 7.49
CA ALA A 19 5.21 30.65 6.46
C ALA A 19 6.08 29.55 5.79
N PRO A 20 6.27 29.58 4.46
CA PRO A 20 7.06 28.56 3.77
C PRO A 20 8.56 28.76 4.01
N VAL A 21 9.24 27.69 4.41
CA VAL A 21 10.71 27.58 4.41
C VAL A 21 11.15 27.32 2.97
N ILE A 22 11.91 28.24 2.39
CA ILE A 22 12.38 28.14 1.00
C ILE A 22 13.63 27.26 0.95
N ASP A 23 13.49 26.08 0.38
CA ASP A 23 14.60 25.15 0.11
C ASP A 23 15.33 25.57 -1.18
N SER A 24 16.60 25.97 -1.05
CA SER A 24 17.40 26.58 -2.13
C SER A 24 17.77 25.61 -3.25
N SER A 25 17.62 24.30 -3.00
CA SER A 25 17.90 23.23 -3.97
C SER A 25 16.93 23.25 -5.16
N ALA A 26 15.67 23.64 -4.95
CA ALA A 26 14.65 23.73 -6.00
C ALA A 26 14.92 24.91 -6.98
N VAL A 27 15.54 25.98 -6.48
CA VAL A 27 15.86 27.19 -7.28
C VAL A 27 16.95 26.89 -8.32
N GLN A 28 17.93 26.05 -7.96
CA GLN A 28 19.05 25.71 -8.83
C GLN A 28 18.64 24.81 -10.01
N ALA A 29 17.66 23.92 -9.80
CA ALA A 29 17.10 23.06 -10.84
C ALA A 29 16.20 23.82 -11.84
N GLN A 30 15.79 25.04 -11.51
CA GLN A 30 14.96 25.91 -12.36
C GLN A 30 15.81 26.77 -13.32
N ALA A 31 17.10 26.96 -13.02
CA ALA A 31 17.99 27.88 -13.76
C ALA A 31 18.51 27.32 -15.10
N THR A 32 18.30 26.04 -15.41
CA THR A 32 18.85 25.36 -16.61
C THR A 32 17.85 25.18 -17.75
N ARG A 33 16.61 25.68 -17.64
CA ARG A 33 15.59 25.48 -18.66
C ARG A 33 15.37 26.70 -19.54
N THR A 34 15.46 26.52 -20.85
CA THR A 34 15.29 27.56 -21.88
C THR A 34 13.86 27.68 -22.44
N GLU A 35 12.94 26.81 -22.03
CA GLU A 35 11.55 26.78 -22.49
C GLU A 35 10.59 27.18 -21.34
N PRO A 36 9.58 28.05 -21.59
CA PRO A 36 8.66 28.49 -20.54
C PRO A 36 7.87 27.30 -19.97
N LEU A 37 7.84 27.18 -18.64
CA LEU A 37 7.08 26.12 -17.96
C LEU A 37 5.58 26.27 -18.30
N THR A 38 5.00 25.23 -18.89
CA THR A 38 3.54 25.18 -19.05
C THR A 38 2.87 24.93 -17.71
N ILE A 39 1.67 25.48 -17.50
CA ILE A 39 0.89 25.30 -16.26
C ILE A 39 0.66 23.81 -15.94
N GLY A 40 0.44 22.98 -16.96
CA GLY A 40 0.26 21.54 -16.79
C GLY A 40 1.49 20.85 -16.22
N GLU A 41 2.68 21.26 -16.66
CA GLU A 41 3.93 20.70 -16.17
C GLU A 41 4.28 21.17 -14.76
N VAL A 42 3.97 22.43 -14.43
CA VAL A 42 4.08 22.95 -13.05
C VAL A 42 3.21 22.10 -12.11
N LEU A 43 1.95 21.87 -12.47
CA LEU A 43 1.02 21.09 -11.67
C LEU A 43 1.46 19.63 -11.53
N ALA A 44 1.91 18.99 -12.61
CA ALA A 44 2.44 17.62 -12.56
C ALA A 44 3.68 17.50 -11.66
N ARG A 45 4.56 18.52 -11.69
CA ARG A 45 5.73 18.56 -10.83
C ARG A 45 5.34 18.75 -9.36
N ILE A 46 4.38 19.64 -9.08
CA ILE A 46 3.83 19.84 -7.72
C ILE A 46 3.20 18.54 -7.19
N GLU A 47 2.44 17.80 -7.99
CA GLU A 47 1.88 16.50 -7.59
C GLU A 47 2.97 15.47 -7.25
N LEU A 48 4.09 15.48 -7.98
CA LEU A 48 5.22 14.57 -7.76
C LEU A 48 6.12 14.97 -6.57
N THR A 49 6.36 16.25 -6.35
CA THR A 49 7.34 16.74 -5.37
C THR A 49 6.72 17.17 -4.05
N HIS A 50 5.44 17.54 -4.01
CA HIS A 50 4.82 18.11 -2.81
C HIS A 50 4.48 17.02 -1.77
N PRO A 51 5.01 17.11 -0.53
CA PRO A 51 4.85 16.04 0.47
C PRO A 51 3.40 15.74 0.84
N LEU A 52 2.52 16.76 0.87
CA LEU A 52 1.09 16.56 1.16
C LEU A 52 0.32 15.86 0.03
N LEU A 53 0.69 16.11 -1.24
CA LEU A 53 0.03 15.49 -2.39
C LEU A 53 0.55 14.07 -2.63
N ARG A 54 1.80 13.80 -2.22
CA ARG A 54 2.34 12.44 -2.19
C ARG A 54 1.56 11.54 -1.24
N ALA A 55 1.19 12.04 -0.06
CA ALA A 55 0.37 11.28 0.89
C ALA A 55 -1.00 10.92 0.31
N THR A 56 -1.69 11.88 -0.32
CA THR A 56 -3.00 11.63 -0.95
C THR A 56 -2.90 10.72 -2.18
N GLY A 57 -1.80 10.79 -2.94
CA GLY A 57 -1.49 9.87 -4.03
C GLY A 57 -1.29 8.43 -3.54
N VAL A 58 -0.59 8.24 -2.42
CA VAL A 58 -0.38 6.93 -1.78
C VAL A 58 -1.71 6.34 -1.30
N GLU A 59 -2.57 7.14 -0.66
CA GLU A 59 -3.90 6.70 -0.21
C GLU A 59 -4.78 6.24 -1.38
N ARG A 60 -4.79 7.00 -2.48
CA ARG A 60 -5.52 6.63 -3.70
C ARG A 60 -4.98 5.33 -4.31
N MET A 61 -3.66 5.16 -4.35
CA MET A 61 -3.04 3.93 -4.85
C MET A 61 -3.35 2.73 -3.94
N GLN A 62 -3.34 2.92 -2.62
CA GLN A 62 -3.70 1.90 -1.65
C GLN A 62 -5.17 1.49 -1.79
N ALA A 63 -6.08 2.44 -1.99
CA ALA A 63 -7.49 2.17 -2.24
C ALA A 63 -7.68 1.34 -3.53
N ARG A 64 -6.98 1.70 -4.61
CA ARG A 64 -6.97 0.93 -5.87
C ARG A 64 -6.43 -0.49 -5.66
N ALA A 65 -5.34 -0.63 -4.92
CA ALA A 65 -4.76 -1.93 -4.60
C ALA A 65 -5.70 -2.80 -3.74
N LYS A 66 -6.42 -2.20 -2.79
CA LYS A 66 -7.46 -2.90 -2.00
C LYS A 66 -8.61 -3.39 -2.89
N ILE A 67 -9.07 -2.57 -3.84
CA ILE A 67 -10.10 -2.96 -4.81
C ILE A 67 -9.59 -4.10 -5.70
N LEU A 68 -8.36 -4.00 -6.22
CA LEU A 68 -7.76 -5.05 -7.05
C LEU A 68 -7.56 -6.35 -6.26
N LYS A 69 -7.16 -6.26 -4.98
CA LYS A 69 -7.06 -7.43 -4.10
C LYS A 69 -8.43 -8.07 -3.84
N ALA A 70 -9.48 -7.26 -3.68
CA ALA A 70 -10.84 -7.75 -3.55
C ALA A 70 -11.33 -8.39 -4.87
N LEU A 71 -10.93 -7.86 -6.02
CA LEU A 71 -11.23 -8.44 -7.33
C LEU A 71 -10.48 -9.77 -7.56
N GLY A 72 -9.20 -9.83 -7.23
CA GLY A 72 -8.39 -11.05 -7.31
C GLY A 72 -8.72 -12.10 -6.24
N ALA A 73 -9.60 -11.79 -5.27
CA ALA A 73 -10.15 -12.79 -4.36
C ALA A 73 -11.07 -13.79 -5.07
N TRP A 74 -11.62 -13.43 -6.22
CA TRP A 74 -12.50 -14.27 -7.04
C TRP A 74 -11.73 -15.16 -8.03
N GLU A 75 -10.44 -14.91 -8.23
CA GLU A 75 -9.63 -15.69 -9.18
C GLU A 75 -9.24 -17.04 -8.57
N PRO A 76 -9.35 -18.15 -9.32
CA PRO A 76 -8.87 -19.45 -8.86
C PRO A 76 -7.38 -19.39 -8.54
N LYS A 77 -7.01 -19.80 -7.33
CA LYS A 77 -5.60 -19.88 -6.92
C LYS A 77 -5.13 -21.30 -7.00
N PHE A 78 -4.22 -21.57 -7.93
CA PHE A 78 -3.50 -22.83 -7.97
C PHE A 78 -2.32 -22.75 -7.01
N ASN A 79 -2.31 -23.64 -6.02
CA ASN A 79 -1.21 -23.77 -5.07
C ASN A 79 -0.64 -25.18 -5.15
N ASN A 80 0.68 -25.25 -5.26
CA ASN A 80 1.43 -26.50 -5.21
C ASN A 80 2.26 -26.48 -3.93
N PHE A 81 2.06 -27.48 -3.08
CA PHE A 81 2.77 -27.62 -1.83
C PHE A 81 3.55 -28.92 -1.84
N THR A 82 4.84 -28.81 -1.56
CA THR A 82 5.74 -29.94 -1.38
C THR A 82 6.26 -29.91 0.04
N GLU A 83 6.04 -31.00 0.76
CA GLU A 83 6.51 -31.16 2.14
C GLU A 83 7.34 -32.42 2.25
N VAL A 84 8.45 -32.32 2.97
CA VAL A 84 9.37 -33.42 3.22
C VAL A 84 9.75 -33.34 4.67
N ASP A 85 9.41 -34.39 5.42
CA ASP A 85 9.71 -34.53 6.82
C ASP A 85 10.62 -35.72 7.06
N ARG A 86 11.54 -35.53 8.00
CA ARG A 86 12.41 -36.58 8.51
C ARG A 86 12.17 -36.74 9.99
N TYR A 87 11.76 -37.92 10.41
CA TYR A 87 11.64 -38.29 11.81
C TYR A 87 12.57 -39.45 12.13
N GLN A 88 13.07 -39.46 13.37
CA GLN A 88 13.97 -40.47 13.87
C GLN A 88 13.31 -41.15 15.05
N ASP A 89 13.18 -42.47 14.97
CA ASP A 89 12.63 -43.26 16.05
C ASP A 89 13.75 -43.53 17.06
N TRP A 90 13.58 -43.00 18.28
CA TRP A 90 14.49 -43.23 19.39
C TRP A 90 13.94 -44.35 20.28
N ASN A 91 14.61 -45.51 20.25
CA ASN A 91 14.29 -46.63 21.13
C ASN A 91 15.58 -47.18 21.76
N PHE A 92 15.62 -47.29 23.08
CA PHE A 92 16.78 -47.74 23.86
C PHE A 92 17.25 -49.17 23.52
N LEU A 93 16.40 -49.98 22.90
CA LEU A 93 16.68 -51.39 22.59
C LEU A 93 16.82 -51.68 21.08
N SER A 94 16.74 -50.68 20.20
CA SER A 94 16.91 -50.88 18.75
C SER A 94 17.85 -49.86 18.12
N VAL A 95 18.40 -50.21 16.95
CA VAL A 95 19.17 -49.28 16.12
C VAL A 95 18.31 -48.06 15.77
N ASN A 96 18.91 -46.86 15.77
CA ASN A 96 18.23 -45.63 15.37
C ASN A 96 17.74 -45.76 13.92
N HIS A 97 16.43 -45.75 13.72
CA HIS A 97 15.82 -45.74 12.39
C HIS A 97 15.47 -44.31 12.02
N GLU A 98 15.97 -43.85 10.87
CA GLU A 98 15.59 -42.58 10.28
C GLU A 98 14.60 -42.84 9.15
N HIS A 99 13.44 -42.21 9.23
CA HIS A 99 12.41 -42.27 8.21
C HIS A 99 12.31 -40.91 7.53
N THR A 100 12.39 -40.93 6.20
CA THR A 100 12.13 -39.75 5.36
C THR A 100 10.87 -40.01 4.57
N VAL A 101 9.90 -39.13 4.71
CA VAL A 101 8.64 -39.17 3.98
C VAL A 101 8.34 -37.80 3.44
N GLY A 102 7.63 -37.75 2.33
CA GLY A 102 7.22 -36.48 1.75
C GLY A 102 6.02 -36.69 0.85
N PHE A 103 5.30 -35.60 0.63
CA PHE A 103 4.20 -35.56 -0.29
C PHE A 103 4.26 -34.29 -1.14
N ASN A 104 3.69 -34.40 -2.33
CA ASN A 104 3.45 -33.29 -3.22
C ASN A 104 1.95 -33.25 -3.48
N ASP A 105 1.29 -32.20 -3.01
CA ASP A 105 -0.14 -32.00 -3.15
C ASP A 105 -0.41 -30.68 -3.89
N SER A 106 -1.36 -30.74 -4.81
CA SER A 106 -1.77 -29.62 -5.64
C SER A 106 -3.23 -29.30 -5.37
N LYS A 107 -3.50 -28.06 -4.96
CA LYS A 107 -4.85 -27.59 -4.61
C LYS A 107 -5.25 -26.43 -5.49
N LEU A 108 -6.45 -26.52 -6.05
CA LEU A 108 -7.11 -25.41 -6.72
C LEU A 108 -8.13 -24.79 -5.76
N ASN A 109 -7.81 -23.63 -5.21
CA ASN A 109 -8.71 -22.89 -4.34
C ASN A 109 -9.57 -21.97 -5.18
N VAL A 110 -10.87 -22.29 -5.30
CA VAL A 110 -11.85 -21.46 -5.98
C VAL A 110 -12.69 -20.75 -4.92
N GLY A 111 -12.66 -19.43 -4.90
CA GLY A 111 -13.51 -18.63 -4.01
C GLY A 111 -14.98 -18.75 -4.43
N HIS A 112 -15.89 -18.95 -3.48
CA HIS A 112 -17.33 -18.92 -3.77
C HIS A 112 -17.75 -17.51 -4.19
N PRO A 113 -18.59 -17.29 -5.24
CA PRO A 113 -18.96 -15.98 -5.81
C PRO A 113 -19.57 -14.93 -4.86
N TRP A 114 -19.85 -15.30 -3.61
CA TRP A 114 -20.38 -14.41 -2.57
C TRP A 114 -19.42 -14.18 -1.38
N GLY A 115 -18.19 -14.72 -1.42
CA GLY A 115 -17.11 -14.34 -0.50
C GLY A 115 -17.10 -15.06 0.86
N PHE A 116 -17.76 -16.21 0.97
CA PHE A 116 -17.74 -17.12 2.13
C PHE A 116 -17.28 -18.52 1.75
#